data_AF-X1AIA7-F1
#
_entry.id   AF-X1AIA7-F1
#
_cell.length_a   1.000
_cell.length_b   1.000
_cell.length_c   1.000
_cell.angle_alpha   90.00
_cell.angle_beta   90.00
_cell.angle_gamma   90.00
#
_symmetry.space_group_name_H-M   'P 1'
#
loop_
_entity.id
_entity.type
_entity.pdbx_description
1 polymer ?
#
loop_
_entity_poly.entity_id
_entity_poly.type
_entity_poly.pdbx_seq_one_letter_code
_entity_poly.pdbx_strand_id
1 'polypeptide(L)'
;LKNKLVDAIVAVKHSEELWKPEPVIVENVKDLYKTSGTKYANASTLSIIDETKKYENIAVVGVPCMMNALKKGYLFPSGQPFFKNIKYRIGLFCMESFPYEGVLNLIKDQFDKDFNKVTKMDISGGKFIIYLDSGEDFGVPLKEVKSYARDNCHFCEDLTADYADISVGSIGSPSGWSTVITRNKKGDKIYKDAIKAGLIESKSLKEVKPGQPLLERIAGTKRKNCKSIKLEKK
;
A
#
# COMPACT_ATOMS: atom_id res chain seq x y z
N LEU A 1 16.03 -5.67 8.63
CA LEU A 1 16.93 -6.57 7.89
C LEU A 1 18.40 -6.22 8.10
N LYS A 2 19.05 -5.31 7.34
CA LYS A 2 20.52 -5.06 7.45
C LYS A 2 21.01 -4.79 8.88
N ASN A 3 20.34 -3.89 9.60
CA ASN A 3 20.68 -3.54 10.99
C ASN A 3 20.00 -4.45 12.03
N LYS A 4 19.42 -5.58 11.61
CA LYS A 4 18.68 -6.54 12.46
C LYS A 4 17.59 -5.91 13.35
N LEU A 5 17.01 -4.79 12.91
CA LEU A 5 15.87 -4.19 13.62
C LEU A 5 14.63 -5.09 13.61
N VAL A 6 14.50 -5.90 12.56
CA VAL A 6 13.50 -6.94 12.33
C VAL A 6 14.19 -8.11 11.65
N ASP A 7 13.68 -9.30 11.92
CA ASP A 7 14.14 -10.59 11.41
C ASP A 7 13.51 -10.90 10.06
N ALA A 8 12.24 -10.52 9.88
CA ALA A 8 11.48 -10.75 8.66
C ALA A 8 10.52 -9.59 8.33
N ILE A 9 10.13 -9.51 7.07
CA ILE A 9 9.15 -8.54 6.57
C ILE A 9 8.05 -9.30 5.82
N VAL A 10 6.79 -9.09 6.23
CA VAL A 10 5.62 -9.53 5.45
C VAL A 10 5.31 -8.45 4.42
N ALA A 11 5.36 -8.83 3.14
CA ALA A 11 5.17 -7.93 2.01
C ALA A 11 4.49 -8.67 0.85
N VAL A 12 4.51 -8.08 -0.34
CA VAL A 12 3.88 -8.62 -1.55
C VAL A 12 4.85 -8.56 -2.73
N LYS A 13 5.03 -9.67 -3.42
CA LYS A 13 5.79 -9.76 -4.68
C LYS A 13 4.85 -10.05 -5.85
N HIS A 14 5.38 -10.07 -7.07
CA HIS A 14 4.67 -10.71 -8.19
C HIS A 14 4.72 -12.23 -7.99
N SER A 15 3.60 -12.89 -8.26
CA SER A 15 3.55 -14.34 -8.42
C SER A 15 4.16 -14.75 -9.77
N GLU A 16 4.13 -16.05 -10.08
CA GLU A 16 4.44 -16.54 -11.43
C GLU A 16 3.46 -16.03 -12.48
N GLU A 17 2.21 -15.80 -12.09
CA GLU A 17 1.20 -15.15 -12.91
C GLU A 17 1.44 -13.63 -12.91
N LEU A 18 1.61 -13.06 -14.10
CA LEU A 18 2.02 -11.67 -14.29
C LEU A 18 1.07 -10.70 -13.57
N TRP A 19 1.62 -9.68 -12.89
CA TRP A 19 0.90 -8.68 -12.10
C TRP A 19 0.02 -9.20 -10.95
N LYS A 20 -0.16 -10.52 -10.81
CA LYS A 20 -0.88 -11.09 -9.68
C LYS A 20 -0.02 -11.00 -8.43
N PRO A 21 -0.50 -10.35 -7.37
CA PRO A 21 0.28 -10.18 -6.16
C PRO A 21 0.27 -11.46 -5.33
N GLU A 22 1.41 -11.80 -4.76
CA GLU A 22 1.59 -12.92 -3.85
C GLU A 22 2.18 -12.43 -2.51
N PRO A 23 1.51 -12.69 -1.37
CA PRO A 23 2.10 -12.48 -0.06
C PRO A 23 3.43 -13.23 0.11
N VAL A 24 4.41 -12.61 0.76
CA VAL A 24 5.72 -13.25 1.00
C VAL A 24 6.32 -12.79 2.31
N ILE A 25 7.08 -13.68 2.96
CA ILE A 25 7.95 -13.38 4.10
C ILE A 25 9.38 -13.22 3.58
N VAL A 26 9.96 -12.04 3.80
CA VAL A 26 11.29 -11.67 3.33
C VAL A 26 12.26 -11.60 4.50
N GLU A 27 13.33 -12.38 4.45
CA GLU A 27 14.35 -12.47 5.52
C GLU A 27 15.67 -11.75 5.15
N ASN A 28 15.88 -11.44 3.88
CA ASN A 28 17.12 -10.84 3.40
C ASN A 28 16.87 -9.63 2.49
N VAL A 29 17.87 -8.75 2.41
CA VAL A 29 17.77 -7.48 1.67
C VAL A 29 17.64 -7.69 0.16
N LYS A 30 18.26 -8.74 -0.39
CA LYS A 30 18.23 -9.02 -1.83
C LYS A 30 16.79 -9.32 -2.30
N ASP A 31 16.08 -10.14 -1.54
CA ASP A 31 14.70 -10.52 -1.88
C ASP A 31 13.70 -9.41 -1.60
N LEU A 32 14.02 -8.43 -0.74
CA LEU A 32 13.18 -7.27 -0.50
C LEU A 32 12.95 -6.46 -1.78
N TYR A 33 13.93 -6.36 -2.68
CA TYR A 33 13.77 -5.63 -3.94
C TYR A 33 12.72 -6.26 -4.86
N LYS A 34 12.46 -7.58 -4.74
CA LYS A 34 11.42 -8.28 -5.51
C LYS A 34 10.00 -7.87 -5.10
N THR A 35 9.84 -7.20 -3.96
CA THR A 35 8.54 -6.69 -3.49
C THR A 35 8.26 -5.28 -3.99
N SER A 36 9.19 -4.65 -4.70
CA SER A 36 9.03 -3.29 -5.23
C SER A 36 7.97 -3.22 -6.34
N GLY A 37 7.50 -2.00 -6.62
CA GLY A 37 6.44 -1.75 -7.59
C GLY A 37 5.05 -2.05 -7.05
N THR A 38 4.11 -1.15 -7.33
CA THR A 38 2.70 -1.30 -6.94
C THR A 38 2.04 -2.39 -7.77
N LYS A 39 1.32 -3.29 -7.10
CA LYS A 39 0.35 -4.19 -7.72
C LYS A 39 -1.03 -3.69 -7.32
N TYR A 40 -1.82 -3.22 -8.30
CA TYR A 40 -3.16 -2.65 -8.02
C TYR A 40 -4.21 -3.71 -7.71
N ALA A 41 -3.97 -4.95 -8.15
CA ALA A 41 -4.73 -6.10 -7.73
C ALA A 41 -4.57 -6.33 -6.22
N ASN A 42 -5.63 -6.82 -5.58
CA ASN A 42 -5.59 -7.10 -4.15
C ASN A 42 -4.71 -8.30 -3.83
N ALA A 43 -3.95 -8.19 -2.73
CA ALA A 43 -3.22 -9.29 -2.11
C ALA A 43 -3.80 -9.59 -0.72
N SER A 44 -3.93 -10.88 -0.38
CA SER A 44 -4.28 -11.33 0.96
C SER A 44 -3.06 -11.33 1.89
N THR A 45 -2.32 -10.22 2.02
CA THR A 45 -1.01 -10.15 2.72
C THR A 45 -1.01 -10.74 4.13
N LEU A 46 -2.12 -10.58 4.86
CA LEU A 46 -2.25 -11.10 6.22
C LEU A 46 -2.59 -12.60 6.29
N SER A 47 -2.78 -13.32 5.18
CA SER A 47 -3.09 -14.76 5.22
C SER A 47 -1.92 -15.61 5.71
N ILE A 48 -0.68 -15.13 5.50
CA ILE A 48 0.55 -15.86 5.86
C ILE A 48 1.15 -15.39 7.20
N ILE A 49 0.47 -14.50 7.91
CA ILE A 49 1.03 -13.87 9.11
C ILE A 49 1.28 -14.89 10.24
N ASP A 50 0.56 -16.01 10.26
CA ASP A 50 0.74 -17.06 11.26
C ASP A 50 2.13 -17.73 11.17
N GLU A 51 2.66 -17.85 9.96
CA GLU A 51 3.99 -18.41 9.69
C GLU A 51 5.12 -17.56 10.28
N THR A 52 4.81 -16.32 10.68
CA THR A 52 5.78 -15.41 11.27
C THR A 52 6.03 -15.65 12.76
N LYS A 53 5.27 -16.52 13.43
CA LYS A 53 5.40 -16.82 14.87
C LYS A 53 6.81 -17.26 15.29
N LYS A 54 7.59 -17.82 14.36
CA LYS A 54 8.97 -18.24 14.57
C LYS A 54 9.98 -17.08 14.69
N TYR A 55 9.59 -15.86 14.30
CA TYR A 55 10.43 -14.67 14.41
C TYR A 55 10.08 -13.84 15.65
N GLU A 56 11.08 -13.17 16.21
CA GLU A 56 10.93 -12.32 17.39
C GLU A 56 10.38 -10.94 17.01
N ASN A 57 10.88 -10.37 15.91
CA ASN A 57 10.58 -9.02 15.49
C ASN A 57 10.31 -8.97 13.98
N ILE A 58 9.06 -8.72 13.58
CA ILE A 58 8.70 -8.54 12.17
C ILE A 58 8.28 -7.13 11.82
N ALA A 59 8.40 -6.79 10.54
CA ALA A 59 7.67 -5.68 9.95
C ALA A 59 6.55 -6.20 9.04
N VAL A 60 5.44 -5.46 8.95
CA VAL A 60 4.36 -5.75 8.00
C VAL A 60 4.15 -4.52 7.12
N VAL A 61 4.21 -4.72 5.81
CA VAL A 61 3.87 -3.71 4.81
C VAL A 61 2.46 -4.01 4.29
N GLY A 62 1.59 -3.01 4.26
CA GLY A 62 0.22 -3.22 3.77
C GLY A 62 -0.57 -1.94 3.62
N VAL A 63 -1.75 -2.05 3.01
CA VAL A 63 -2.68 -0.94 2.80
C VAL A 63 -3.54 -0.66 4.06
N PRO A 64 -4.34 0.42 4.11
CA PRO A 64 -5.04 0.85 5.31
C PRO A 64 -5.92 -0.20 5.98
N CYS A 65 -6.69 -0.98 5.21
CA CYS A 65 -7.56 -2.03 5.76
C CYS A 65 -6.77 -3.14 6.49
N MET A 66 -5.53 -3.42 6.06
CA MET A 66 -4.64 -4.35 6.74
C MET A 66 -4.13 -3.78 8.07
N MET A 67 -3.77 -2.48 8.09
CA MET A 67 -3.38 -1.80 9.33
C MET A 67 -4.53 -1.77 10.35
N ASN A 68 -5.77 -1.57 9.87
CA ASN A 68 -6.99 -1.70 10.66
C ASN A 68 -7.15 -3.10 11.23
N ALA A 69 -7.00 -4.15 10.41
CA ALA A 69 -7.11 -5.54 10.86
C ALA A 69 -6.06 -5.86 11.94
N LEU A 70 -4.81 -5.43 11.74
CA LEU A 70 -3.73 -5.60 12.73
C LEU A 70 -4.04 -4.87 14.04
N LYS A 71 -4.53 -3.63 13.97
CA LYS A 71 -4.91 -2.87 15.16
C LYS A 71 -6.08 -3.50 15.90
N LYS A 72 -7.11 -3.95 15.17
CA LYS A 72 -8.28 -4.62 15.75
C LYS A 72 -7.87 -5.89 16.49
N GLY A 73 -7.08 -6.75 15.86
CA GLY A 73 -6.66 -7.99 16.50
C GLY A 73 -5.72 -7.76 17.70
N TYR A 74 -4.91 -6.70 17.70
CA TYR A 74 -4.11 -6.31 18.87
C TYR A 74 -4.98 -5.90 20.05
N LEU A 75 -6.05 -5.15 19.81
CA LEU A 75 -6.98 -4.70 20.86
C LEU A 75 -7.94 -5.82 21.31
N PHE A 76 -8.35 -6.68 20.38
CA PHE A 76 -9.37 -7.71 20.59
C PHE A 76 -8.87 -9.07 20.12
N PRO A 77 -7.88 -9.67 20.80
CA PRO A 77 -7.22 -10.91 20.38
C PRO A 77 -8.13 -12.15 20.42
N SER A 78 -9.37 -12.03 20.91
CA SER A 78 -10.38 -13.11 20.96
C SER A 78 -9.85 -14.41 21.58
N GLY A 79 -9.05 -14.30 22.65
CA GLY A 79 -8.45 -15.43 23.35
C GLY A 79 -7.25 -16.09 22.65
N GLN A 80 -6.89 -15.65 21.45
CA GLN A 80 -5.71 -16.14 20.73
C GLN A 80 -4.48 -15.28 21.05
N PRO A 81 -3.26 -15.86 21.14
CA PRO A 81 -2.05 -15.04 21.18
C PRO A 81 -1.95 -14.25 19.87
N PHE A 82 -2.34 -12.97 19.92
CA PHE A 82 -2.19 -12.08 18.77
C PHE A 82 -0.71 -11.84 18.47
N PHE A 83 -0.39 -11.40 17.24
CA PHE A 83 0.97 -11.20 16.74
C PHE A 83 1.77 -10.15 17.55
N LYS A 84 2.30 -10.56 18.70
CA LYS A 84 3.11 -9.74 19.62
C LYS A 84 4.47 -9.39 19.02
N ASN A 85 4.91 -10.15 18.01
CA ASN A 85 6.16 -9.97 17.30
C ASN A 85 6.12 -8.86 16.23
N ILE A 86 4.96 -8.21 15.97
CA ILE A 86 4.89 -7.09 15.02
C ILE A 86 5.54 -5.84 15.62
N LYS A 87 6.79 -5.61 15.23
CA LYS A 87 7.57 -4.45 15.68
C LYS A 87 7.24 -3.20 14.86
N TYR A 88 7.10 -3.31 13.55
CA TYR A 88 6.81 -2.19 12.65
C TYR A 88 5.65 -2.47 11.70
N ARG A 89 4.76 -1.50 11.57
CA ARG A 89 3.66 -1.46 10.61
C ARG A 89 3.92 -0.34 9.62
N ILE A 90 4.15 -0.68 8.36
CA ILE A 90 4.41 0.26 7.28
C ILE A 90 3.16 0.30 6.39
N GLY A 91 2.41 1.39 6.50
CA GLY A 91 1.17 1.60 5.78
C GLY A 91 1.41 2.23 4.41
N LEU A 92 0.85 1.65 3.36
CA LEU A 92 0.82 2.27 2.04
C LEU A 92 -0.45 3.11 1.88
N PHE A 93 -0.35 4.26 1.24
CA PHE A 93 -1.55 5.01 0.85
C PHE A 93 -2.35 4.18 -0.16
N CYS A 94 -3.67 4.15 -0.02
CA CYS A 94 -4.54 3.39 -0.91
C CYS A 94 -5.88 4.10 -1.07
N MET A 95 -6.24 4.44 -2.29
CA MET A 95 -7.58 4.96 -2.60
C MET A 95 -8.55 3.79 -2.77
N GLU A 96 -8.29 2.94 -3.77
CA GLU A 96 -9.04 1.74 -4.10
C GLU A 96 -8.06 0.62 -4.48
N SER A 97 -8.56 -0.62 -4.53
CA SER A 97 -7.85 -1.79 -5.01
C SER A 97 -8.78 -2.59 -5.91
N PHE A 98 -8.22 -3.40 -6.80
CA PHE A 98 -8.94 -4.08 -7.86
C PHE A 98 -8.91 -5.60 -7.62
N PRO A 99 -9.92 -6.38 -8.02
CA PRO A 99 -9.74 -7.81 -8.20
C PRO A 99 -8.73 -8.04 -9.33
N TYR A 100 -8.02 -9.17 -9.33
CA TYR A 100 -7.01 -9.45 -10.36
C TYR A 100 -7.62 -9.45 -11.77
N GLU A 101 -8.75 -10.15 -11.95
CA GLU A 101 -9.55 -10.11 -13.19
C GLU A 101 -10.01 -8.69 -13.55
N GLY A 102 -10.28 -7.84 -12.55
CA GLY A 102 -10.64 -6.45 -12.78
C GLY A 102 -9.49 -5.63 -13.39
N VAL A 103 -8.24 -5.95 -13.03
CA VAL A 103 -7.06 -5.31 -13.66
C VAL A 103 -6.87 -5.82 -15.09
N LEU A 104 -7.05 -7.12 -15.33
CA LEU A 104 -6.99 -7.70 -16.68
C LEU A 104 -8.03 -7.07 -17.62
N ASN A 105 -9.28 -7.02 -17.17
CA ASN A 105 -10.38 -6.42 -17.92
C ASN A 105 -10.15 -4.92 -18.12
N LEU A 106 -9.69 -4.19 -17.10
CA LEU A 106 -9.37 -2.76 -17.25
C LEU A 106 -8.36 -2.52 -18.38
N ILE A 107 -7.29 -3.32 -18.43
CA ILE A 107 -6.23 -3.14 -19.44
C ILE A 107 -6.73 -3.51 -20.83
N LYS A 108 -7.48 -4.59 -20.94
CA LYS A 108 -8.10 -4.98 -22.19
C LYS A 108 -9.11 -3.94 -22.68
N ASP A 109 -10.06 -3.58 -21.84
CA ASP A 109 -11.26 -2.83 -22.24
C ASP A 109 -11.01 -1.32 -22.38
N GLN A 110 -10.09 -0.74 -21.58
CA GLN A 110 -9.83 0.71 -21.60
C GLN A 110 -8.55 1.10 -22.35
N PHE A 111 -7.59 0.19 -22.48
CA PHE A 111 -6.31 0.49 -23.14
C PHE A 111 -6.13 -0.26 -24.47
N ASP A 112 -6.85 -1.38 -24.67
CA ASP A 112 -6.70 -2.27 -25.82
C ASP A 112 -5.22 -2.66 -26.06
N LYS A 113 -4.55 -3.07 -24.97
CA LYS A 113 -3.13 -3.49 -24.97
C LYS A 113 -2.96 -4.90 -24.44
N ASP A 114 -1.90 -5.56 -24.91
CA ASP A 114 -1.46 -6.82 -24.34
C ASP A 114 -0.91 -6.60 -22.93
N PHE A 115 -1.51 -7.28 -21.97
CA PHE A 115 -1.14 -7.25 -20.56
C PHE A 115 0.32 -7.65 -20.33
N ASN A 116 0.88 -8.54 -21.16
CA ASN A 116 2.27 -8.98 -21.07
C ASN A 116 3.28 -7.88 -21.43
N LYS A 117 2.82 -6.84 -22.11
CA LYS A 117 3.65 -5.69 -22.50
C LYS A 117 3.71 -4.63 -21.41
N VAL A 118 2.85 -4.70 -20.39
CA VAL A 118 2.80 -3.71 -19.32
C VAL A 118 3.96 -3.94 -18.34
N THR A 119 4.82 -2.94 -18.19
CA THR A 119 6.00 -2.97 -17.30
C THR A 119 5.77 -2.20 -16.01
N LYS A 120 4.86 -1.22 -16.01
CA LYS A 120 4.47 -0.44 -14.84
C LYS A 120 3.02 0.00 -14.94
N MET A 121 2.36 0.09 -13.79
CA MET A 121 1.09 0.79 -13.64
C MET A 121 1.27 1.93 -12.63
N ASP A 122 0.55 3.03 -12.82
CA ASP A 122 0.51 4.15 -11.88
C ASP A 122 -0.89 4.77 -11.80
N ILE A 123 -1.18 5.46 -10.70
CA ILE A 123 -2.36 6.31 -10.57
C ILE A 123 -1.87 7.69 -10.13
N SER A 124 -1.87 8.62 -11.07
CA SER A 124 -1.42 9.99 -10.86
C SER A 124 -2.17 10.95 -11.80
N GLY A 125 -2.23 12.24 -11.43
CA GLY A 125 -2.90 13.25 -12.26
C GLY A 125 -4.38 12.99 -12.56
N GLY A 126 -5.07 12.17 -11.77
CA GLY A 126 -6.47 11.80 -12.01
C GLY A 126 -6.67 10.73 -13.10
N LYS A 127 -5.60 10.03 -13.50
CA LYS A 127 -5.62 8.95 -14.48
C LYS A 127 -5.04 7.66 -13.91
N PHE A 128 -5.50 6.52 -14.43
CA PHE A 128 -4.78 5.25 -14.38
C PHE A 128 -3.84 5.21 -15.58
N ILE A 129 -2.57 4.93 -15.35
CA ILE A 129 -1.51 4.99 -16.36
C ILE A 129 -0.87 3.61 -16.47
N ILE A 130 -0.68 3.13 -17.70
CA ILE A 130 0.16 1.96 -18.00
C ILE A 130 1.39 2.40 -18.78
N TYR A 131 2.50 1.74 -18.52
CA TYR A 131 3.76 1.89 -19.25
C TYR A 131 4.09 0.56 -19.91
N LEU A 132 4.50 0.59 -21.18
CA LEU A 132 4.81 -0.60 -21.96
C LEU A 132 6.32 -0.87 -22.05
N ASP A 133 6.70 -2.07 -22.46
CA ASP A 133 8.09 -2.45 -22.77
C ASP A 133 8.67 -1.68 -23.98
N SER A 134 7.80 -1.17 -24.87
CA SER A 134 8.14 -0.26 -25.96
C SER A 134 8.63 1.12 -25.49
N GLY A 135 8.35 1.50 -24.24
CA GLY A 135 8.61 2.83 -23.67
C GLY A 135 7.43 3.81 -23.79
N GLU A 136 6.34 3.42 -24.45
CA GLU A 136 5.11 4.22 -24.51
C GLU A 136 4.32 4.17 -23.20
N ASP A 137 3.60 5.25 -22.89
CA ASP A 137 2.66 5.32 -21.79
C ASP A 137 1.26 5.77 -22.25
N PHE A 138 0.24 5.22 -21.60
CA PHE A 138 -1.16 5.53 -21.89
C PHE A 138 -1.89 5.82 -20.59
N GLY A 139 -2.83 6.76 -20.61
CA GLY A 139 -3.56 7.18 -19.41
C GLY A 139 -5.06 7.31 -19.62
N VAL A 140 -5.84 6.60 -18.81
CA VAL A 140 -7.32 6.61 -18.80
C VAL A 140 -7.83 7.36 -17.57
N PRO A 141 -8.82 8.27 -17.68
CA PRO A 141 -9.40 8.97 -16.54
C PRO A 141 -9.94 8.02 -15.46
N LEU A 142 -9.71 8.33 -14.17
CA LEU A 142 -10.16 7.46 -13.07
C LEU A 142 -11.67 7.22 -13.00
N LYS A 143 -12.48 8.13 -13.56
CA LYS A 143 -13.94 7.96 -13.66
C LYS A 143 -14.34 6.73 -14.50
N GLU A 144 -13.52 6.35 -15.48
CA GLU A 144 -13.72 5.19 -16.37
C GLU A 144 -13.14 3.91 -15.76
N VAL A 145 -12.24 4.05 -14.79
CA VAL A 145 -11.57 2.93 -14.11
C VAL A 145 -12.34 2.45 -12.88
N LYS A 146 -13.16 3.32 -12.28
CA LYS A 146 -13.76 3.08 -10.96
C LYS A 146 -14.67 1.84 -10.90
N SER A 147 -15.35 1.48 -11.99
CA SER A 147 -16.23 0.30 -12.04
C SER A 147 -15.47 -1.03 -11.92
N TYR A 148 -14.17 -1.03 -12.21
CA TYR A 148 -13.31 -2.21 -12.06
C TYR A 148 -12.80 -2.40 -10.62
N ALA A 149 -12.94 -1.38 -9.77
CA ALA A 149 -12.48 -1.44 -8.38
C ALA A 149 -13.34 -2.40 -7.54
N ARG A 150 -12.78 -2.89 -6.43
CA ARG A 150 -13.52 -3.74 -5.50
C ARG A 150 -14.60 -2.94 -4.76
N ASP A 151 -15.83 -3.46 -4.76
CA ASP A 151 -16.95 -2.84 -4.05
C ASP A 151 -16.67 -2.54 -2.57
N ASN A 152 -15.94 -3.43 -1.89
CA ASN A 152 -15.58 -3.27 -0.47
C ASN A 152 -14.76 -2.00 -0.21
N CYS A 153 -14.00 -1.50 -1.20
CA CYS A 153 -13.23 -0.28 -1.04
C CYS A 153 -14.12 0.96 -0.88
N HIS A 154 -15.37 0.92 -1.33
CA HIS A 154 -16.32 2.02 -1.17
C HIS A 154 -16.80 2.20 0.27
N PHE A 155 -16.51 1.25 1.18
CA PHE A 155 -16.79 1.35 2.62
C PHE A 155 -15.52 1.66 3.44
N CYS A 156 -14.43 2.02 2.77
CA CYS A 156 -13.17 2.38 3.42
C CYS A 156 -12.99 3.90 3.40
N GLU A 157 -12.84 4.50 4.59
CA GLU A 157 -12.58 5.94 4.74
C GLU A 157 -11.10 6.32 4.87
N ASP A 158 -10.23 5.33 5.06
CA ASP A 158 -8.81 5.55 5.36
C ASP A 158 -7.97 5.51 4.09
N LEU A 159 -7.39 6.66 3.71
CA LEU A 159 -6.45 6.78 2.59
C LEU A 159 -5.02 6.49 3.03
N THR A 160 -4.61 7.00 4.18
CA THR A 160 -3.20 7.15 4.54
C THR A 160 -2.73 6.10 5.54
N ALA A 161 -3.53 5.08 5.85
CA ALA A 161 -3.21 4.00 6.77
C ALA A 161 -2.98 4.51 8.21
N ASP A 162 -4.07 4.95 8.84
CA ASP A 162 -4.04 5.70 10.11
C ASP A 162 -3.45 4.94 11.30
N TYR A 163 -3.50 3.61 11.27
CA TYR A 163 -2.94 2.76 12.32
C TYR A 163 -1.54 2.20 12.03
N ALA A 164 -0.87 2.68 11.00
CA ALA A 164 0.53 2.36 10.76
C ALA A 164 1.47 3.06 11.76
N ASP A 165 2.73 2.64 11.79
CA ASP A 165 3.79 3.37 12.50
C ASP A 165 4.42 4.43 11.59
N ILE A 166 4.58 4.08 10.32
CA ILE A 166 4.93 4.98 9.21
C ILE A 166 3.94 4.74 8.08
N SER A 167 3.44 5.80 7.48
CA SER A 167 2.67 5.71 6.24
C SER A 167 3.40 6.35 5.08
N VAL A 168 3.32 5.72 3.91
CA VAL A 168 4.06 6.13 2.70
C VAL A 168 3.15 6.09 1.49
N GLY A 169 3.23 7.09 0.63
CA GLY A 169 2.58 7.07 -0.68
C GLY A 169 2.99 8.24 -1.56
N SER A 170 2.49 8.27 -2.80
CA SER A 170 2.91 9.26 -3.81
C SER A 170 2.22 10.63 -3.66
N ILE A 171 0.97 10.66 -3.20
CA ILE A 171 0.14 11.87 -3.20
C ILE A 171 0.78 12.97 -2.35
N GLY A 172 1.00 14.14 -2.97
CA GLY A 172 1.61 15.31 -2.33
C GLY A 172 3.07 15.52 -2.74
N SER A 173 3.74 14.47 -3.20
CA SER A 173 5.14 14.51 -3.62
C SER A 173 5.29 14.51 -5.15
N PRO A 174 6.41 15.05 -5.68
CA PRO A 174 6.74 14.94 -7.11
C PRO A 174 7.12 13.50 -7.49
N SER A 175 7.21 13.22 -8.79
CA SER A 175 7.68 11.92 -9.30
C SER A 175 9.07 11.59 -8.74
N GLY A 176 9.30 10.32 -8.41
CA GLY A 176 10.52 9.85 -7.75
C GLY A 176 10.56 10.09 -6.24
N TRP A 177 9.61 10.82 -5.67
CA TRP A 177 9.50 11.07 -4.24
C TRP A 177 8.26 10.41 -3.64
N SER A 178 8.31 10.18 -2.32
CA SER A 178 7.16 9.73 -1.54
C SER A 178 6.84 10.73 -0.44
N THR A 179 5.56 10.90 -0.15
CA THR A 179 5.11 11.52 1.09
C THR A 179 5.18 10.49 2.19
N VAL A 180 5.79 10.86 3.32
CA VAL A 180 5.95 10.00 4.49
C VAL A 180 5.30 10.68 5.70
N ILE A 181 4.44 9.94 6.41
CA ILE A 181 3.81 10.37 7.66
C ILE A 181 4.30 9.47 8.78
N THR A 182 5.04 10.02 9.75
CA THR A 182 5.42 9.32 10.97
C THR A 182 4.29 9.45 12.00
N ARG A 183 3.75 8.34 12.49
CA ARG A 183 2.51 8.34 13.30
C ARG A 183 2.71 8.18 14.79
N ASN A 184 3.86 7.66 15.18
CA ASN A 184 4.21 7.44 16.58
C ASN A 184 5.72 7.48 16.80
N LYS A 185 6.14 7.45 18.07
CA LYS A 185 7.54 7.59 18.47
C LYS A 185 8.48 6.61 17.78
N LYS A 186 8.08 5.35 17.60
CA LYS A 186 8.94 4.34 16.94
C LYS A 186 9.04 4.56 15.43
N GLY A 187 7.95 4.95 14.78
CA GLY A 187 7.96 5.32 13.36
C GLY A 187 8.78 6.59 13.09
N ASP A 188 8.63 7.61 13.94
CA ASP A 188 9.42 8.84 13.85
C ASP A 188 10.91 8.57 14.07
N LYS A 189 11.23 7.74 15.07
CA LYS A 189 12.62 7.34 15.34
C LYS A 189 13.27 6.65 14.15
N ILE A 190 12.65 5.60 13.59
CA ILE A 190 13.29 4.87 12.47
C ILE A 190 13.40 5.73 11.21
N TYR A 191 12.46 6.64 10.96
CA TYR A 191 12.54 7.60 9.86
C TYR A 191 13.72 8.57 10.05
N LYS A 192 13.86 9.19 11.23
CA LYS A 192 14.98 10.09 11.55
C LYS A 192 16.33 9.38 11.54
N ASP A 193 16.38 8.15 12.05
CA ASP A 193 17.59 7.34 12.00
C ASP A 193 18.01 7.05 10.55
N ALA A 194 17.06 6.81 9.64
CA ALA A 194 17.33 6.62 8.22
C ALA A 194 17.89 7.90 7.54
N ILE A 195 17.34 9.08 7.88
CA ILE A 195 17.89 10.38 7.43
C ILE A 195 19.31 10.57 7.95
N LYS A 196 19.53 10.38 9.26
CA LYS A 196 20.85 10.54 9.90
C LYS A 196 21.90 9.59 9.31
N ALA A 197 21.48 8.40 8.90
CA ALA A 197 22.34 7.42 8.24
C ALA A 197 22.57 7.69 6.74
N GLY A 198 22.00 8.76 6.18
CA GLY A 198 22.11 9.10 4.75
C GLY A 198 21.41 8.11 3.82
N LEU A 199 20.45 7.34 4.33
CA LEU A 199 19.72 6.34 3.54
C LEU A 199 18.56 6.93 2.73
N ILE A 200 18.04 8.07 3.18
CA ILE A 200 16.95 8.80 2.53
C ILE A 200 17.20 10.30 2.61
N GLU A 201 16.77 11.01 1.57
CA GLU A 201 16.63 12.46 1.59
C GLU A 201 15.24 12.84 2.12
N SER A 202 15.12 14.01 2.73
CA SER A 202 13.87 14.48 3.30
C SER A 202 13.69 15.97 3.10
N LYS A 203 12.48 16.37 2.73
CA LYS A 203 12.03 17.76 2.68
C LYS A 203 10.65 17.86 3.31
N SER A 204 10.40 18.97 3.99
CA SER A 204 9.08 19.27 4.56
C SER A 204 8.01 19.28 3.46
N LEU A 205 6.92 18.53 3.65
CA LEU A 205 5.81 18.50 2.68
C LEU A 205 5.12 19.87 2.54
N LYS A 206 5.30 20.78 3.50
CA LYS A 206 4.82 22.18 3.42
C LYS A 206 5.54 23.01 2.35
N GLU A 207 6.76 22.59 1.99
CA GLU A 207 7.65 23.27 1.03
C GLU A 207 7.69 22.59 -0.34
N VAL A 208 6.81 21.60 -0.54
CA VAL A 208 6.70 20.81 -1.76
C VAL A 208 5.35 21.12 -2.41
N LYS A 209 5.32 21.18 -3.74
CA LYS A 209 4.08 21.24 -4.52
C LYS A 209 3.87 19.89 -5.21
N PRO A 210 2.64 19.35 -5.24
CA PRO A 210 1.40 19.95 -4.73
C PRO A 210 1.24 19.92 -3.20
N GLY A 211 2.04 19.11 -2.50
CA GLY A 211 2.23 19.16 -1.05
C GLY A 211 1.05 18.68 -0.20
N GLN A 212 1.09 19.07 1.07
CA GLN A 212 0.12 18.68 2.10
C GLN A 212 -1.34 19.00 1.73
N PRO A 213 -1.68 20.18 1.15
CA PRO A 213 -3.07 20.50 0.84
C PRO A 213 -3.73 19.54 -0.15
N LEU A 214 -2.98 19.02 -1.12
CA LEU A 214 -3.52 18.01 -2.03
C LEU A 214 -3.81 16.71 -1.28
N LEU A 215 -2.88 16.24 -0.45
CA LEU A 215 -3.06 15.02 0.32
C LEU A 215 -4.30 15.10 1.22
N GLU A 216 -4.46 16.20 1.95
CA GLU A 216 -5.62 16.45 2.81
C GLU A 216 -6.92 16.44 2.02
N ARG A 217 -6.96 17.11 0.86
CA ARG A 217 -8.14 17.12 -0.01
C ARG A 217 -8.53 15.73 -0.50
N ILE A 218 -7.56 14.93 -0.93
CA ILE A 218 -7.82 13.57 -1.44
C ILE A 218 -8.22 12.63 -0.30
N ALA A 219 -7.57 12.72 0.86
CA ALA A 219 -7.94 11.96 2.07
C ALA A 219 -9.37 12.31 2.54
N GLY A 220 -9.70 13.61 2.59
CA GLY A 220 -11.03 14.09 2.95
C GLY A 220 -12.11 13.64 1.95
N THR A 221 -11.79 13.64 0.65
CA THR A 221 -12.69 13.14 -0.39
C THR A 221 -12.99 11.65 -0.20
N LYS A 222 -11.98 10.82 0.08
CA LYS A 222 -12.17 9.39 0.36
C LYS A 222 -13.09 9.19 1.57
N ARG A 223 -12.82 9.90 2.67
CA ARG A 223 -13.63 9.83 3.89
C ARG A 223 -15.08 10.25 3.65
N LYS A 224 -15.30 11.35 2.94
CA LYS A 224 -16.65 11.86 2.61
C LYS A 224 -17.44 10.90 1.73
N ASN A 225 -16.76 10.20 0.80
CA ASN A 225 -17.40 9.27 -0.13
C ASN A 225 -17.55 7.85 0.41
N CYS A 226 -17.09 7.58 1.63
CA CYS A 226 -17.27 6.30 2.29
C CYS A 226 -18.78 6.00 2.45
N LYS A 227 -19.24 4.89 1.89
CA LYS A 227 -20.63 4.44 1.99
C LYS A 227 -20.94 4.02 3.42
N SER A 228 -22.16 4.31 3.87
CA SER A 228 -22.65 3.80 5.16
C SER A 228 -22.99 2.33 5.06
N ILE A 229 -22.70 1.58 6.13
CA ILE A 229 -23.15 0.19 6.28
C ILE A 229 -24.55 0.23 6.89
N LYS A 230 -25.56 -0.21 6.11
CA LYS A 230 -26.90 -0.46 6.65
C LYS A 230 -26.91 -1.87 7.21
N LEU A 231 -26.90 -1.99 8.54
CA LEU A 231 -27.10 -3.27 9.20
C LEU A 231 -28.61 -3.56 9.20
N GLU A 232 -29.05 -4.50 8.38
CA GLU A 232 -30.39 -5.06 8.52
C GLU A 232 -30.43 -5.86 9.81
N LYS A 233 -31.35 -5.51 10.71
CA LYS A 233 -31.65 -6.35 11.87
C LYS A 233 -32.28 -7.63 11.33
N LYS A 234 -31.53 -8.73 11.39
CA LYS A 234 -32.10 -10.07 11.28
C LYS A 234 -32.89 -10.40 12.53
#